data_AF-A0A429BPA6-F1
#
_entry.id   AF-A0A429BPA6-F1
#
_cell.length_a   1.000
_cell.length_b   1.000
_cell.length_c   1.000
_cell.angle_alpha   90.00
_cell.angle_beta   90.00
_cell.angle_gamma   90.00
#
_symmetry.space_group_name_H-M   'P 1'
#
loop_
_entity.id
_entity.type
_entity.pdbx_description
1 polymer ?
#
loop_
_entity_poly.entity_id
_entity_poly.type
_entity_poly.pdbx_seq_one_letter_code
_entity_poly.pdbx_strand_id
1 'polypeptide(L)' 'MNTRGIWLAIIVVAGVVVAVVAGGLAWIGGVQTALAILTGGAAFSGFTLLALTVATFLTRTPS' A
#
# COMPACT_ATOMS: atom_id res chain seq x y z
N MET A 1 0.96 -16.91 -18.49
CA MET A 1 0.59 -16.12 -17.30
C MET A 1 1.30 -14.78 -17.35
N ASN A 2 0.59 -13.67 -17.13
CA ASN A 2 1.17 -12.34 -17.19
C ASN A 2 1.88 -12.01 -15.86
N THR A 3 3.16 -12.32 -15.74
CA THR A 3 3.98 -12.14 -14.51
C THR A 3 3.84 -10.75 -13.90
N ARG A 4 3.73 -9.72 -14.75
CA ARG A 4 3.53 -8.33 -14.32
C ARG A 4 2.18 -8.13 -13.62
N GLY A 5 1.13 -8.78 -14.08
CA GLY A 5 -0.20 -8.73 -13.46
C GLY A 5 -0.23 -9.38 -12.07
N ILE A 6 0.49 -10.48 -11.89
CA ILE A 6 0.60 -11.16 -10.58
C ILE A 6 1.30 -10.25 -9.57
N TRP A 7 2.39 -9.58 -9.96
CA TRP A 7 3.09 -8.64 -9.10
C TRP A 7 2.23 -7.44 -8.69
N LEU A 8 1.46 -6.89 -9.61
CA LEU A 8 0.51 -5.81 -9.29
C LEU A 8 -0.54 -6.27 -8.27
N ALA A 9 -1.06 -7.48 -8.42
CA ALA A 9 -2.00 -8.04 -7.44
C ALA A 9 -1.37 -8.18 -6.05
N ILE A 10 -0.13 -8.68 -5.97
CA ILE A 10 0.61 -8.80 -4.70
C ILE A 10 0.79 -7.44 -4.03
N ILE A 11 1.20 -6.42 -4.80
CA ILE A 11 1.38 -5.05 -4.28
C ILE A 11 0.07 -4.53 -3.68
N VAL A 12 -1.05 -4.70 -4.40
CA VAL A 12 -2.37 -4.24 -3.92
C VAL A 12 -2.79 -4.97 -2.65
N VAL A 13 -2.66 -6.30 -2.61
CA VAL A 13 -3.03 -7.10 -1.42
C VAL A 13 -2.17 -6.72 -0.21
N ALA A 14 -0.85 -6.57 -0.39
CA ALA A 14 0.04 -6.10 0.67
C ALA A 14 -0.33 -4.68 1.14
N GLY A 15 -0.71 -3.80 0.22
CA GLY A 15 -1.21 -2.47 0.55
C GLY A 15 -2.46 -2.51 1.42
N VAL A 16 -3.41 -3.41 1.15
CA VAL A 16 -4.61 -3.59 1.98
C VAL A 16 -4.24 -4.00 3.40
N VAL A 17 -3.27 -4.92 3.56
CA VAL A 17 -2.77 -5.31 4.89
C VAL A 17 -2.19 -4.11 5.63
N VAL A 18 -1.36 -3.31 4.96
CA VAL A 18 -0.79 -2.08 5.53
C VAL A 18 -1.88 -1.10 5.95
N ALA A 19 -2.92 -0.95 5.13
CA ALA A 19 -4.07 -0.08 5.42
C ALA A 19 -4.81 -0.51 6.70
N VAL A 20 -5.11 -1.81 6.81
CA VAL A 20 -5.82 -2.40 7.96
C VAL A 20 -4.98 -2.29 9.22
N VAL A 21 -3.68 -2.58 9.15
CA VAL A 21 -2.78 -2.47 10.30
C VAL A 21 -2.63 -1.02 10.74
N ALA A 22 -2.35 -0.09 9.82
CA ALA A 22 -2.17 1.32 10.17
C ALA A 22 -3.46 1.96 10.71
N GLY A 23 -4.59 1.74 10.04
CA GLY A 23 -5.89 2.25 10.50
C GLY A 23 -6.35 1.59 11.80
N GLY A 24 -6.14 0.27 11.94
CA GLY A 24 -6.45 -0.48 13.15
C GLY A 24 -5.63 -0.01 14.35
N LEU A 25 -4.32 0.18 14.18
CA LEU A 25 -3.46 0.73 15.22
C LEU A 25 -3.82 2.17 15.59
N ALA A 26 -4.15 3.01 14.60
CA ALA A 26 -4.60 4.38 14.86
C ALA A 26 -5.92 4.41 15.68
N TRP A 27 -6.86 3.52 15.35
CA TRP A 27 -8.10 3.39 16.09
C TRP A 27 -7.88 2.87 17.52
N ILE A 28 -7.04 1.84 17.69
CA ILE A 28 -6.64 1.32 19.02
C ILE A 28 -5.92 2.40 19.84
N GLY A 29 -5.17 3.29 19.18
CA GLY A 29 -4.51 4.45 19.79
C GLY A 29 -5.45 5.57 20.24
N GLY A 30 -6.78 5.41 20.08
CA GLY A 30 -7.78 6.37 20.55
C GLY A 30 -8.09 7.51 19.58
N VAL A 31 -7.63 7.42 18.33
CA VAL A 31 -7.95 8.42 17.29
C VAL A 31 -9.41 8.28 16.85
N GLN A 32 -10.08 9.40 16.57
CA GLN A 32 -11.45 9.41 16.04
C GLN A 32 -11.57 8.53 14.79
N THR A 33 -12.66 7.76 14.68
CA THR A 33 -12.87 6.76 13.60
C THR A 33 -12.63 7.31 12.20
N ALA A 34 -13.11 8.53 11.91
CA ALA A 34 -12.92 9.17 10.61
C ALA A 34 -11.42 9.39 10.28
N LEU A 35 -10.64 9.83 11.27
CA LEU A 35 -9.20 10.02 11.13
C LEU A 35 -8.47 8.68 11.02
N ALA A 36 -8.87 7.64 11.77
CA ALA A 36 -8.28 6.32 11.66
C ALA A 36 -8.49 5.69 10.26
N ILE A 37 -9.66 5.87 9.66
CA ILE A 37 -9.95 5.48 8.27
C ILE A 37 -9.04 6.24 7.31
N LEU A 38 -8.89 7.56 7.50
CA LEU A 38 -7.99 8.38 6.70
C LEU A 38 -6.54 7.92 6.82
N THR A 39 -6.08 7.55 8.03
CA THR A 39 -4.74 6.98 8.26
C THR A 39 -4.54 5.68 7.49
N GLY A 40 -5.52 4.77 7.53
CA GLY A 40 -5.48 3.53 6.74
C GLY A 40 -5.41 3.78 5.24
N GLY A 41 -6.23 4.71 4.72
CA GLY A 41 -6.22 5.10 3.30
C GLY A 41 -4.92 5.78 2.85
N ALA A 42 -4.34 6.63 3.72
CA ALA A 42 -3.04 7.25 3.47
C ALA A 42 -1.92 6.21 3.46
N ALA A 43 -1.94 5.25 4.40
CA ALA A 43 -0.98 4.16 4.44
C ALA A 43 -1.07 3.24 3.21
N PHE A 44 -2.30 2.90 2.78
CA PHE A 44 -2.55 2.14 1.54
C PHE A 44 -1.92 2.82 0.33
N SER A 45 -2.28 4.08 0.10
CA SER A 45 -1.87 4.83 -1.09
C SER A 45 -0.36 5.08 -1.08
N GLY A 46 0.21 5.44 0.08
CA GLY A 46 1.66 5.61 0.25
C GLY A 46 2.45 4.33 -0.04
N PHE A 47 2.04 3.20 0.55
CA PHE A 47 2.69 1.90 0.29
C PHE A 47 2.58 1.50 -1.17
N THR A 48 1.38 1.59 -1.75
CA THR A 48 1.13 1.16 -3.13
C THR A 48 1.95 1.98 -4.12
N LEU A 49 1.98 3.31 -3.97
CA LEU A 49 2.77 4.20 -4.81
C LEU A 49 4.27 3.91 -4.67
N LEU A 50 4.75 3.70 -3.43
CA LEU A 50 6.14 3.36 -3.19
C LEU A 50 6.52 2.05 -3.88
N ALA A 51 5.73 0.99 -3.71
CA ALA A 51 5.98 -0.31 -4.31
C ALA A 51 5.95 -0.26 -5.85
N LEU A 52 5.00 0.47 -6.42
CA LEU A 52 4.94 0.69 -7.88
C LEU A 52 6.15 1.47 -8.39
N THR A 53 6.61 2.47 -7.62
CA THR A 53 7.81 3.26 -7.95
C THR A 53 9.05 2.36 -7.95
N VAL A 54 9.23 1.54 -6.91
CA VAL A 54 10.31 0.54 -6.84
C VAL A 54 10.24 -0.42 -8.02
N ALA A 55 9.08 -1.00 -8.30
CA ALA A 55 8.90 -1.90 -9.43
C ALA A 55 9.25 -1.22 -10.77
N THR A 56 8.92 0.06 -10.92
CA THR A 56 9.26 0.86 -12.11
C THR A 56 10.78 1.05 -12.23
N PHE A 57 11.48 1.38 -11.14
CA PHE A 57 12.93 1.50 -11.16
C PHE A 57 13.63 0.18 -11.45
N LEU A 58 13.14 -0.93 -10.90
CA LEU A 58 13.73 -2.25 -11.11
C LEU A 58 13.49 -2.81 -12.52
N THR A 59 12.47 -2.32 -13.23
CA THR A 59 12.11 -2.78 -14.57
C THR A 59 12.56 -1.83 -15.69
N ARG A 60 13.01 -0.61 -15.35
CA ARG A 60 13.67 0.28 -16.30
C ARG A 60 15.08 -0.23 -16.56
N THR A 61 15.28 -0.87 -17.71
CA THR A 61 16.60 -1.15 -18.25
C THR A 61 17.30 0.18 -18.55
N PRO A 62 18.53 0.43 -18.08
CA PRO A 62 19.29 1.62 -18.47
C PRO A 62 19.56 1.54 -19.98
N SER A 63 19.03 2.52 -20.72
CA SER A 63 19.31 2.75 -22.14
C SER A 63 20.61 3.50 -22.32
#